data_AF-A0A9E6T9H3-F1
#
_entry.id   AF-A0A9E6T9H3-F1
#
_cell.length_a   1.000
_cell.length_b   1.000
_cell.length_c   1.000
_cell.angle_alpha   90.00
_cell.angle_beta   90.00
_cell.angle_gamma   90.00
#
_symmetry.space_group_name_H-M   'P 1'
#
loop_
_entity.id
_entity.type
_entity.pdbx_description
1 polymer ?
#
loop_
_entity_poly.entity_id
_entity_poly.type
_entity_poly.pdbx_seq_one_letter_code
_entity_poly.pdbx_strand_id
1 'polypeptide(L)'
;MKKLSIAAILVVATMLYVVYYNAVEDGDIETIVFIKRHPTIQMRFYNIHANDGEIRKVERLTAEERGWIIDYCWYRLGIDTDLSTQSDVDMCWKK
;
A
#
# COMPACT_ATOMS: atom_id res chain seq x y z
N MET A 1 8.89 33.07 12.04
CA MET A 1 9.07 31.94 12.98
C MET A 1 7.88 30.99 12.92
N LYS A 2 6.71 31.31 13.49
CA LYS A 2 5.54 30.39 13.54
C LYS A 2 5.07 29.83 12.18
N LYS A 3 5.03 30.65 11.13
CA LYS A 3 4.61 30.21 9.77
C LYS A 3 5.56 29.17 9.16
N LEU A 4 6.86 29.30 9.38
CA LEU A 4 7.87 28.36 8.90
C LEU A 4 7.76 27.02 9.63
N SER A 5 7.51 27.05 10.94
CA SER A 5 7.27 25.83 11.73
C SER A 5 6.02 25.08 11.26
N ILE A 6 4.93 25.80 10.99
CA ILE A 6 3.69 25.20 10.45
C ILE A 6 3.94 24.58 9.07
N ALA A 7 4.66 25.29 8.18
CA ALA A 7 5.00 24.77 6.87
C ALA A 7 5.85 23.48 6.96
N ALA A 8 6.85 23.46 7.85
CA ALA A 8 7.69 22.28 8.06
C ALA A 8 6.86 21.08 8.56
N ILE A 9 5.94 21.30 9.51
CA ILE A 9 5.05 20.24 10.02
C ILE A 9 4.17 19.68 8.89
N LEU A 10 3.62 20.54 8.03
CA LEU A 10 2.79 20.11 6.91
C LEU A 10 3.59 19.29 5.89
N VAL A 11 4.83 19.67 5.59
CA VAL A 11 5.73 18.91 4.69
C VAL A 11 6.01 17.53 5.28
N VAL A 12 6.37 17.46 6.56
CA VAL A 12 6.63 16.18 7.24
C VAL A 12 5.39 15.31 7.29
N ALA A 13 4.23 15.87 7.63
CA ALA A 13 2.95 15.15 7.62
C ALA A 13 2.62 14.61 6.22
N THR A 14 2.86 15.40 5.17
CA THR A 14 2.64 14.96 3.79
C THR A 14 3.56 13.79 3.43
N MET A 15 4.85 13.84 3.77
CA MET A 15 5.78 12.73 3.54
C MET A 15 5.39 11.46 4.32
N LEU A 16 4.90 11.62 5.54
CA LEU A 16 4.53 10.50 6.39
C LEU A 16 3.23 9.81 5.96
N TYR A 17 2.37 10.47 5.20
CA TYR A 17 1.03 9.97 4.89
C TYR A 17 0.75 9.84 3.40
N VAL A 18 1.36 10.61 2.52
CA VAL A 18 1.13 10.50 1.07
C VAL A 18 2.11 9.51 0.47
N VAL A 19 1.60 8.61 -0.36
CA VAL A 19 2.38 7.51 -0.94
C VAL A 19 1.81 7.11 -2.29
N TYR A 20 2.52 6.28 -3.05
CA TYR A 20 2.01 5.74 -4.31
C TYR A 20 2.41 4.28 -4.55
N TYR A 21 1.71 3.63 -5.48
CA TYR A 21 2.14 2.40 -6.13
C TYR A 21 1.85 2.47 -7.64
N ASN A 22 2.48 1.59 -8.41
CA ASN A 22 2.21 1.49 -9.85
C ASN A 22 1.26 0.32 -10.10
N ALA A 23 0.24 0.56 -10.91
CA ALA A 23 -0.67 -0.44 -11.46
C ALA A 23 -0.37 -0.62 -12.95
N VAL A 24 -0.60 -1.81 -13.47
CA VAL A 24 -0.65 -2.04 -14.93
C VAL A 24 -2.10 -2.26 -15.29
N GLU A 25 -2.71 -1.28 -15.96
CA GLU A 25 -4.08 -1.33 -16.46
C GLU A 25 -4.04 -1.16 -17.98
N ASP A 26 -4.68 -2.06 -18.73
CA ASP A 26 -4.71 -2.07 -20.21
C ASP A 26 -3.33 -1.99 -20.92
N GLY A 27 -2.28 -2.48 -20.26
CA GLY A 27 -0.91 -2.49 -20.78
C GLY A 27 -0.13 -1.19 -20.53
N ASP A 28 -0.77 -0.18 -19.93
CA ASP A 28 -0.15 1.06 -19.49
C ASP A 28 0.18 1.03 -18.00
N ILE A 29 1.23 1.75 -17.60
CA ILE A 29 1.60 1.89 -16.19
C ILE A 29 0.91 3.12 -15.61
N GLU A 30 -0.02 2.90 -14.69
CA GLU A 30 -0.68 3.97 -13.93
C GLU A 30 -0.03 4.18 -12.56
N THR A 31 0.11 5.44 -12.14
CA THR A 31 0.57 5.79 -10.79
C THR A 31 -0.62 6.10 -9.89
N ILE A 32 -0.85 5.25 -8.88
CA ILE A 32 -1.94 5.41 -7.93
C ILE A 32 -1.41 6.05 -6.65
N VAL A 33 -1.85 7.28 -6.36
CA VAL A 33 -1.49 8.03 -5.16
C VAL A 33 -2.55 7.85 -4.07
N PHE A 34 -2.12 7.73 -2.81
CA PHE A 34 -3.04 7.59 -1.68
C PHE A 34 -2.52 8.11 -0.35
N ILE A 35 -3.46 8.31 0.58
CA ILE A 35 -3.19 8.68 1.97
C ILE A 35 -3.17 7.39 2.81
N LYS A 36 -2.05 7.14 3.47
CA LYS A 36 -1.84 5.97 4.33
C LYS A 36 -2.74 6.04 5.57
N ARG A 37 -3.18 4.88 6.07
CA ARG A 37 -3.88 4.74 7.35
C ARG A 37 -2.94 4.87 8.54
N HIS A 38 -1.69 4.44 8.37
CA HIS A 38 -0.64 4.50 9.38
C HIS A 38 0.60 5.24 8.84
N PRO A 39 1.28 6.05 9.66
CA PRO A 39 2.44 6.82 9.20
C PRO A 39 3.65 5.92 8.94
N THR A 40 4.40 6.23 7.88
CA THR A 40 5.70 5.61 7.58
C THR A 40 6.50 6.51 6.65
N ILE A 41 7.83 6.36 6.66
CA ILE A 41 8.74 7.07 5.75
C ILE A 41 8.72 6.42 4.35
N GLN A 42 8.15 5.23 4.21
CA GLN A 42 8.03 4.56 2.92
C GLN A 42 7.09 5.34 1.98
N MET A 43 7.65 5.75 0.83
CA MET A 43 7.00 6.56 -0.21
C MET A 43 6.45 5.73 -1.38
N ARG A 44 6.81 4.45 -1.47
CA ARG A 44 6.35 3.53 -2.51
C ARG A 44 5.96 2.17 -1.93
N PHE A 45 4.79 1.68 -2.29
CA PHE A 45 4.33 0.32 -1.98
C PHE A 45 4.22 -0.53 -3.24
N TYR A 46 4.17 -1.84 -3.03
CA TYR A 46 3.81 -2.81 -4.05
C TYR A 46 2.42 -3.33 -3.76
N ASN A 47 1.54 -3.24 -4.74
CA ASN A 47 0.24 -3.89 -4.70
C ASN A 47 0.25 -4.99 -5.75
N ILE A 48 0.39 -6.24 -5.32
CA ILE A 48 0.42 -7.38 -6.24
C ILE A 48 -0.94 -7.63 -6.92
N HIS A 49 -2.01 -7.03 -6.42
CA HIS A 49 -3.36 -7.06 -6.97
C HIS A 49 -3.65 -5.86 -7.89
N ALA A 50 -2.66 -4.98 -8.11
CA ALA A 50 -2.82 -3.79 -8.96
C ALA A 50 -2.79 -4.08 -10.46
N ASN A 51 -2.52 -5.32 -10.86
CA ASN A 51 -2.48 -5.72 -12.25
C ASN A 51 -3.65 -6.64 -12.53
N ASP A 52 -4.20 -6.58 -13.74
CA ASP A 52 -5.27 -7.48 -14.18
C ASP A 52 -4.80 -8.93 -14.11
N GLY A 53 -5.33 -9.66 -13.13
CA GLY A 53 -4.92 -11.02 -12.83
C GLY A 53 -5.78 -11.65 -11.75
N GLU A 54 -5.72 -12.98 -11.66
CA GLU A 54 -6.40 -13.71 -10.60
C GLU A 54 -5.80 -13.41 -9.22
N ILE A 55 -6.62 -13.47 -8.17
CA ILE A 55 -6.13 -13.41 -6.80
C ILE A 55 -5.12 -14.55 -6.59
N ARG A 56 -3.93 -14.20 -6.10
CA ARG A 56 -2.88 -15.18 -5.81
C ARG A 56 -3.31 -16.11 -4.67
N LYS A 57 -2.91 -17.38 -4.79
CA LYS A 57 -3.14 -18.37 -3.75
C LYS A 57 -2.16 -18.18 -2.59
N VAL A 58 -2.64 -18.14 -1.35
CA VAL A 58 -1.82 -17.88 -0.16
C VAL A 58 -0.65 -18.87 -0.03
N GLU A 59 -0.83 -20.12 -0.43
CA GLU A 59 0.20 -21.16 -0.37
C GLU A 59 1.29 -20.99 -1.44
N ARG A 60 1.04 -20.18 -2.47
CA ARG A 60 1.97 -19.91 -3.56
C ARG A 60 2.75 -18.61 -3.38
N LEU A 61 2.41 -17.82 -2.35
CA LEU A 61 3.10 -16.57 -2.08
C LEU A 61 4.48 -16.83 -1.47
N THR A 62 5.49 -16.20 -2.06
CA THR A 62 6.80 -16.08 -1.44
C THR A 62 6.72 -15.20 -0.18
N ALA A 63 7.74 -15.28 0.69
CA ALA A 63 7.81 -14.43 1.88
C ALA A 63 7.80 -12.93 1.54
N GLU A 64 8.42 -12.55 0.43
CA GLU A 64 8.43 -11.16 -0.05
C GLU A 64 7.05 -10.70 -0.48
N GLU A 65 6.35 -11.51 -1.29
CA GLU A 65 4.98 -11.18 -1.73
C GLU A 65 4.01 -11.10 -0.56
N ARG A 66 4.17 -11.96 0.45
CA ARG A 66 3.41 -11.87 1.70
C ARG A 66 3.63 -10.53 2.38
N GLY A 67 4.90 -10.10 2.50
CA GLY A 67 5.26 -8.79 3.05
C GLY A 67 4.60 -7.65 2.29
N TRP A 68 4.60 -7.69 0.96
CA TRP A 68 3.95 -6.65 0.14
C TRP A 68 2.44 -6.57 0.34
N ILE A 69 1.75 -7.71 0.44
CA ILE A 69 0.30 -7.72 0.70
C ILE A 69 0.00 -7.20 2.10
N ILE A 70 0.75 -7.65 3.11
CA ILE A 70 0.60 -7.18 4.49
C ILE A 70 0.78 -5.67 4.57
N ASP A 71 1.85 -5.15 3.97
CA ASP A 71 2.12 -3.71 3.89
C ASP A 71 0.99 -2.96 3.18
N TYR A 72 0.52 -3.45 2.03
CA TYR A 72 -0.61 -2.85 1.33
C TYR A 72 -1.86 -2.84 2.21
N CYS A 73 -2.22 -3.98 2.81
CA CYS A 73 -3.41 -4.11 3.65
C CYS A 73 -3.37 -3.17 4.85
N TRP A 74 -2.21 -3.08 5.51
CA TRP A 74 -2.00 -2.19 6.64
C TRP A 74 -2.05 -0.72 6.24
N TYR A 75 -1.20 -0.30 5.30
CA TYR A 75 -1.04 1.12 4.99
C TYR A 75 -2.16 1.68 4.11
N ARG A 76 -2.74 0.91 3.18
CA ARG A 76 -3.85 1.36 2.32
C ARG A 76 -5.20 1.15 2.99
N LEU A 77 -5.45 -0.04 3.51
CA LEU A 77 -6.78 -0.44 3.98
C LEU A 77 -6.96 -0.30 5.49
N GLY A 78 -5.87 -0.25 6.27
CA GLY A 78 -5.91 -0.18 7.74
C GLY A 78 -6.26 -1.53 8.36
N ILE A 79 -5.95 -2.62 7.68
CA ILE A 79 -6.27 -3.99 8.09
C ILE A 79 -4.99 -4.63 8.63
N ASP A 80 -5.05 -5.12 9.87
CA ASP A 80 -4.00 -5.94 10.47
C ASP A 80 -4.25 -7.42 10.11
N THR A 81 -3.26 -8.07 9.52
CA THR A 81 -3.36 -9.49 9.15
C THR A 81 -1.99 -10.15 9.14
N ASP A 82 -1.94 -11.41 9.55
CA ASP A 82 -0.76 -12.27 9.42
C ASP A 82 -0.70 -13.00 8.07
N LEU A 83 -1.74 -12.81 7.24
CA LEU A 83 -1.87 -13.39 5.90
C LEU A 83 -1.77 -14.92 5.88
N SER A 84 -2.36 -15.59 6.89
CA SER A 84 -2.29 -17.05 7.05
C SER A 84 -3.23 -17.83 6.13
N THR A 85 -4.35 -17.22 5.71
CA THR A 85 -5.41 -17.90 4.96
C THR A 85 -5.69 -17.20 3.61
N GLN A 86 -6.38 -17.90 2.71
CA GLN A 86 -6.82 -17.28 1.46
C GLN A 86 -7.76 -16.09 1.71
N SER A 87 -8.61 -16.18 2.75
CA SER A 87 -9.51 -15.09 3.10
C SER A 87 -8.76 -13.81 3.49
N ASP A 88 -7.56 -13.93 4.05
CA ASP A 88 -6.71 -12.78 4.37
C ASP A 88 -6.20 -12.10 3.09
N VAL A 89 -5.79 -12.90 2.10
CA VAL A 89 -5.41 -12.37 0.78
C VAL A 89 -6.59 -11.68 0.11
N ASP A 90 -7.76 -12.30 0.15
CA ASP A 90 -8.97 -11.81 -0.52
C ASP A 90 -9.46 -10.48 0.08
N MET A 91 -9.36 -10.28 1.41
CA MET A 91 -9.75 -9.01 2.03
C MET A 91 -8.80 -7.86 1.68
N CYS A 92 -7.53 -8.16 1.38
CA CYS A 92 -6.53 -7.18 0.98
C CYS A 92 -6.62 -6.79 -0.50
N TRP A 93 -7.61 -7.32 -1.24
CA TRP A 93 -7.84 -6.99 -2.65
C TRP A 93 -8.66 -5.70 -2.88
N LYS A 94 -9.37 -5.18 -1.86
CA LYS A 94 -10.27 -4.03 -2.08
C LYS A 94 -9.54 -2.79 -2.63
N LYS A 95 -9.98 -2.31 -3.81
CA LYS A 95 -9.48 -1.07 -4.48
C LYS A 95 -9.73 0.17 -3.60
#